data_AF-A0A0F0G9T9-F1
#
_entry.id   AF-A0A0F0G9T9-F1
#
_cell.length_a   1.000
_cell.length_b   1.000
_cell.length_c   1.000
_cell.angle_alpha   90.00
_cell.angle_beta   90.00
_cell.angle_gamma   90.00
#
_symmetry.space_group_name_H-M   'P 1'
#
loop_
_entity.id
_entity.type
_entity.pdbx_description
1 polymer ?
#
loop_
_entity_poly.entity_id
_entity_poly.type
_entity_poly.pdbx_seq_one_letter_code
_entity_poly.pdbx_strand_id
1 'polypeptide(L)'
;MVFGFHWYGGTAEQVAGGGSDGAVYAHYGLKQLSNNSTIFVAPQGLNNGWANPGGEDVRFVDDMISRIGGDLCVDTTQVFALGFSYGAGMSVALACARPAVFRAIVSIAGGEISGCAGGTTPVAFMGIHGISDNIGGGRALKDKWVRNNGCTPQNAPEPARGSNTHITTYYSGCKTGYPVVWAPFDGGHQQGPVDGCAGCESGARSWVKGEVWKFFTGETPVPPTTFRLRGEASGRCLDVNGAGTANGTQMITWDCHNNANQQFTLDGQALRVTGKCVEVPANAGAGAQARIWDCNGGANQKWNITGTTITNVQTGLCLNSTSNNNGAAVTVATCNNSSGQRWAKA
;
A
#
# COMPACT_ATOMS: atom_id res chain seq x y z
N MET A 1 5.71 5.74 13.46
CA MET A 1 4.37 5.18 13.78
C MET A 1 3.31 5.88 12.93
N VAL A 2 2.33 5.14 12.41
CA VAL A 2 1.29 5.70 11.51
C VAL A 2 -0.11 5.31 12.00
N PHE A 3 -0.97 6.31 12.21
CA PHE A 3 -2.39 6.13 12.50
C PHE A 3 -3.22 6.19 11.22
N GLY A 4 -4.02 5.15 10.95
CA GLY A 4 -5.00 5.11 9.87
C GLY A 4 -6.43 5.18 10.41
N PHE A 5 -7.16 6.24 10.10
CA PHE A 5 -8.51 6.48 10.59
C PHE A 5 -9.57 6.09 9.56
N HIS A 6 -10.55 5.27 9.96
CA HIS A 6 -11.62 4.80 9.09
C HIS A 6 -12.60 5.93 8.70
N TRP A 7 -13.33 5.73 7.60
CA TRP A 7 -14.41 6.63 7.14
C TRP A 7 -15.68 6.49 8.00
N TYR A 8 -16.68 7.35 7.76
CA TYR A 8 -17.97 7.26 8.46
C TYR A 8 -18.67 5.92 8.16
N GLY A 9 -19.05 5.19 9.20
CA GLY A 9 -19.62 3.84 9.09
C GLY A 9 -18.60 2.73 8.84
N GLY A 10 -17.33 3.07 8.59
CA GLY A 10 -16.23 2.10 8.49
C GLY A 10 -15.71 1.65 9.87
N THR A 11 -14.76 0.71 9.86
CA THR A 11 -14.18 0.17 11.11
C THR A 11 -12.65 0.10 11.09
N ALA A 12 -12.06 -0.03 12.28
CA ALA A 12 -10.64 -0.27 12.47
C ALA A 12 -10.17 -1.55 11.77
N GLU A 13 -10.97 -2.62 11.78
CA GLU A 13 -10.65 -3.89 11.12
C GLU A 13 -10.59 -3.72 9.60
N GLN A 14 -11.45 -2.89 9.02
CA GLN A 14 -11.40 -2.59 7.59
C GLN A 14 -10.12 -1.82 7.24
N VAL A 15 -9.68 -0.88 8.07
CA VAL A 15 -8.38 -0.21 7.87
C VAL A 15 -7.23 -1.19 8.05
N ALA A 16 -7.19 -1.93 9.16
CA ALA A 16 -6.11 -2.85 9.48
C ALA A 16 -5.99 -4.03 8.49
N GLY A 17 -7.13 -4.53 8.01
CA GLY A 17 -7.22 -5.64 7.08
C GLY A 17 -7.22 -5.23 5.60
N GLY A 18 -7.43 -3.94 5.29
CA GLY A 18 -7.52 -3.41 3.93
C GLY A 18 -8.89 -3.60 3.26
N GLY A 19 -9.93 -3.90 4.04
CA GLY A 19 -11.30 -4.04 3.56
C GLY A 19 -11.45 -5.08 2.45
N SER A 20 -12.18 -4.73 1.40
CA SER A 20 -12.42 -5.61 0.24
C SER A 20 -11.16 -5.93 -0.58
N ASP A 21 -10.15 -5.07 -0.55
CA ASP A 21 -8.87 -5.34 -1.21
C ASP A 21 -7.97 -6.28 -0.37
N GLY A 22 -8.29 -6.48 0.91
CA GLY A 22 -7.53 -7.33 1.81
C GLY A 22 -6.11 -6.81 2.06
N ALA A 23 -5.18 -7.73 2.36
CA ALA A 23 -3.85 -7.39 2.87
C ALA A 23 -3.04 -6.41 1.99
N VAL A 24 -3.29 -6.39 0.68
CA VAL A 24 -2.64 -5.46 -0.26
C VAL A 24 -3.00 -3.99 0.02
N TYR A 25 -4.09 -3.73 0.74
CA TYR A 25 -4.53 -2.40 1.11
C TYR A 25 -4.62 -2.18 2.63
N ALA A 26 -4.09 -3.11 3.43
CA ALA A 26 -3.96 -2.94 4.87
C ALA A 26 -3.25 -1.62 5.22
N HIS A 27 -3.86 -0.86 6.13
CA HIS A 27 -3.48 0.51 6.50
C HIS A 27 -3.28 1.42 5.29
N TYR A 28 -4.31 1.52 4.43
CA TYR A 28 -4.28 2.28 3.17
C TYR A 28 -3.13 1.83 2.24
N GLY A 29 -2.77 0.56 2.31
CA GLY A 29 -1.70 -0.05 1.53
C GLY A 29 -0.28 0.26 2.01
N LEU A 30 -0.10 1.05 3.06
CA LEU A 30 1.22 1.43 3.58
C LEU A 30 1.95 0.26 4.25
N LYS A 31 1.21 -0.73 4.77
CA LYS A 31 1.81 -1.89 5.44
C LYS A 31 2.79 -2.63 4.53
N GLN A 32 2.41 -2.87 3.27
CA GLN A 32 3.27 -3.57 2.30
C GLN A 32 4.51 -2.75 1.91
N LEU A 33 4.42 -1.42 1.94
CA LEU A 33 5.52 -0.51 1.58
C LEU A 33 6.52 -0.34 2.72
N SER A 34 6.09 -0.58 3.96
CA SER A 34 6.91 -0.35 5.14
C SER A 34 8.09 -1.30 5.32
N ASN A 35 8.09 -2.47 4.67
CA ASN A 35 9.07 -3.52 4.91
C ASN A 35 9.26 -3.81 6.42
N ASN A 36 8.16 -3.83 7.18
CA ASN A 36 8.12 -4.05 8.63
C ASN A 36 8.88 -3.02 9.49
N SER A 37 9.18 -1.83 8.95
CA SER A 37 9.81 -0.71 9.68
C SER A 37 8.84 0.15 10.51
N THR A 38 7.53 -0.07 10.36
CA THR A 38 6.51 0.85 10.87
C THR A 38 5.52 0.17 11.80
N ILE A 39 5.30 0.79 12.96
CA ILE A 39 4.15 0.51 13.83
C ILE A 39 2.92 1.16 13.22
N PHE A 40 1.93 0.36 12.85
CA PHE A 40 0.65 0.82 12.33
C PHE A 40 -0.45 0.70 13.39
N VAL A 41 -1.29 1.73 13.47
CA VAL A 41 -2.40 1.80 14.42
C VAL A 41 -3.67 2.07 13.62
N ALA A 42 -4.72 1.28 13.84
CA ALA A 42 -6.05 1.52 13.29
C ALA A 42 -7.03 1.73 14.46
N PRO A 43 -7.31 2.98 14.82
CA PRO A 43 -8.28 3.28 15.87
C PRO A 43 -9.72 2.99 15.46
N GLN A 44 -10.56 2.62 16.43
CA GLN A 44 -12.00 2.49 16.26
C GLN A 44 -12.70 3.67 16.93
N GLY A 45 -13.40 4.49 16.16
CA GLY A 45 -14.19 5.61 16.67
C GLY A 45 -15.56 5.16 17.21
N LEU A 46 -16.11 5.95 18.15
CA LEU A 46 -17.46 5.72 18.66
C LEU A 46 -18.50 5.85 17.54
N ASN A 47 -19.48 4.95 17.52
CA ASN A 47 -20.53 4.89 16.49
C ASN A 47 -19.98 4.87 15.05
N ASN A 48 -18.80 4.29 14.85
CA ASN A 48 -18.09 4.27 13.56
C ASN A 48 -17.89 5.68 12.97
N GLY A 49 -17.67 6.68 13.82
CA GLY A 49 -17.47 8.06 13.43
C GLY A 49 -16.40 8.77 14.25
N TRP A 50 -16.13 10.01 13.83
CA TRP A 50 -15.14 10.90 14.42
C TRP A 50 -15.77 12.26 14.73
N ALA A 51 -16.93 12.25 15.40
CA ALA A 51 -17.67 13.47 15.70
C ALA A 51 -16.95 14.36 16.71
N ASN A 52 -15.98 13.80 17.45
CA ASN A 52 -15.07 14.48 18.35
C ASN A 52 -15.70 15.55 19.29
N PRO A 53 -16.89 15.30 19.88
CA PRO A 53 -17.49 16.24 20.82
C PRO A 53 -16.56 16.45 22.02
N GLY A 54 -16.31 17.72 22.36
CA GLY A 54 -15.43 18.06 23.49
C GLY A 54 -13.99 17.54 23.37
N GLY A 55 -13.53 17.15 22.16
CA GLY A 55 -12.17 16.65 21.94
C GLY A 55 -11.92 15.21 22.39
N GLU A 56 -12.96 14.39 22.51
CA GLU A 56 -12.82 13.01 22.99
C GLU A 56 -11.97 12.10 22.10
N ASP A 57 -12.11 12.20 20.79
CA ASP A 57 -11.32 11.39 19.85
C ASP A 57 -9.85 11.82 19.86
N VAL A 58 -9.58 13.11 20.08
CA VAL A 58 -8.20 13.60 20.25
C VAL A 58 -7.58 13.02 21.52
N ARG A 59 -8.31 13.02 22.65
CA ARG A 59 -7.83 12.39 23.90
C ARG A 59 -7.61 10.89 23.73
N PHE A 60 -8.51 10.21 23.02
CA PHE A 60 -8.35 8.79 22.72
C PHE A 60 -7.04 8.51 21.95
N VAL A 61 -6.68 9.38 21.00
CA VAL A 61 -5.40 9.27 20.29
C VAL A 61 -4.21 9.57 21.21
N ASP A 62 -4.30 10.57 22.08
CA ASP A 62 -3.26 10.84 23.09
C ASP A 62 -3.03 9.60 23.98
N ASP A 63 -4.10 8.96 24.45
CA ASP A 63 -4.04 7.76 25.29
C ASP A 63 -3.41 6.57 24.55
N MET A 64 -3.74 6.38 23.27
CA MET A 64 -3.10 5.34 22.44
C MET A 64 -1.61 5.61 22.24
N ILE A 65 -1.21 6.86 21.96
CA ILE A 65 0.21 7.23 21.82
C ILE A 65 0.96 6.95 23.11
N SER A 66 0.38 7.34 24.25
CA SER A 66 0.95 7.09 25.59
C SER A 66 1.11 5.59 25.84
N ARG A 67 0.06 4.80 25.60
CA ARG A 67 0.09 3.34 25.80
C ARG A 67 1.13 2.67 24.91
N ILE A 68 1.13 2.99 23.62
CA ILE A 68 2.05 2.38 22.66
C ILE A 68 3.50 2.81 22.94
N GLY A 69 3.73 4.07 23.30
CA GLY A 69 5.06 4.56 23.67
C GLY A 69 5.60 3.96 24.97
N GLY A 70 4.73 3.54 25.88
CA GLY A 70 5.11 2.79 27.08
C GLY A 70 5.45 1.33 26.80
N ASP A 71 4.82 0.72 25.78
CA ASP A 71 4.95 -0.71 25.47
C ASP A 71 5.99 -1.01 24.37
N LEU A 72 6.25 -0.07 23.44
CA LEU A 72 7.08 -0.26 22.26
C LEU A 72 8.14 0.85 22.12
N CYS A 73 9.24 0.54 21.43
CA CYS A 73 10.22 1.55 21.01
C CYS A 73 9.68 2.37 19.83
N VAL A 74 9.06 3.50 20.11
CA VAL A 74 8.51 4.41 19.09
C VAL A 74 9.49 5.56 18.83
N ASP A 75 9.83 5.80 17.56
CA ASP A 75 10.41 7.08 17.16
C ASP A 75 9.32 8.17 17.20
N THR A 76 9.35 8.96 18.27
CA THR A 76 8.37 10.03 18.52
C THR A 76 8.53 11.22 17.59
N THR A 77 9.62 11.30 16.81
CA THR A 77 9.79 12.33 15.77
C THR A 77 9.10 11.95 14.46
N GLN A 78 8.65 10.70 14.33
CA GLN A 78 8.05 10.14 13.12
C GLN A 78 6.66 9.55 13.42
N VAL A 79 5.76 10.38 13.97
CA VAL A 79 4.35 10.05 14.16
C VAL A 79 3.52 10.68 13.05
N PHE A 80 2.73 9.86 12.35
CA PHE A 80 1.95 10.29 11.20
C PHE A 80 0.48 9.92 11.37
N ALA A 81 -0.41 10.67 10.71
CA ALA A 81 -1.83 10.34 10.63
C ALA A 81 -2.34 10.42 9.19
N LEU A 82 -3.22 9.51 8.81
CA LEU A 82 -4.00 9.59 7.58
C LEU A 82 -5.39 9.01 7.75
N GLY A 83 -6.28 9.39 6.87
CA GLY A 83 -7.57 8.74 6.73
C GLY A 83 -8.29 9.17 5.47
N PHE A 84 -9.45 8.55 5.26
CA PHE A 84 -10.38 8.86 4.18
C PHE A 84 -11.67 9.44 4.73
N SER A 85 -12.24 10.42 4.02
CA SER A 85 -13.55 11.00 4.34
C SER A 85 -13.58 11.52 5.79
N TYR A 86 -14.38 10.93 6.67
CA TYR A 86 -14.43 11.33 8.07
C TYR A 86 -13.10 11.11 8.82
N GLY A 87 -12.36 10.05 8.51
CA GLY A 87 -11.04 9.78 9.07
C GLY A 87 -9.97 10.75 8.58
N ALA A 88 -10.14 11.29 7.37
CA ALA A 88 -9.31 12.40 6.90
C ALA A 88 -9.56 13.66 7.75
N GLY A 89 -10.83 13.93 8.09
CA GLY A 89 -11.19 14.97 9.04
C GLY A 89 -10.55 14.77 10.42
N MET A 90 -10.56 13.54 10.93
CA MET A 90 -9.88 13.21 12.19
C MET A 90 -8.37 13.50 12.14
N SER A 91 -7.71 13.15 11.02
CA SER A 91 -6.29 13.48 10.81
C SER A 91 -6.04 14.99 10.82
N VAL A 92 -6.94 15.78 10.22
CA VAL A 92 -6.89 17.24 10.27
C VAL A 92 -7.10 17.76 11.69
N ALA A 93 -8.09 17.26 12.43
CA ALA A 93 -8.34 17.65 13.81
C ALA A 93 -7.11 17.41 14.71
N LEU A 94 -6.41 16.29 14.52
CA LEU A 94 -5.16 15.99 15.22
C LEU A 94 -4.04 16.96 14.87
N ALA A 95 -3.85 17.29 13.59
CA ALA A 95 -2.86 18.28 13.19
C ALA A 95 -3.13 19.66 13.81
N CYS A 96 -4.41 20.04 13.97
CA CYS A 96 -4.79 21.30 14.60
C CYS A 96 -4.58 21.27 16.12
N ALA A 97 -4.97 20.18 16.78
CA ALA A 97 -4.96 20.06 18.24
C ALA A 97 -3.60 19.63 18.82
N ARG A 98 -2.77 18.91 18.05
CA ARG A 98 -1.49 18.30 18.46
C ARG A 98 -0.38 18.51 17.42
N PRO A 99 -0.13 19.75 16.95
CA PRO A 99 0.83 20.01 15.88
C PRO A 99 2.28 19.63 16.22
N ALA A 100 2.62 19.53 17.51
CA ALA A 100 3.95 19.10 17.96
C ALA A 100 4.11 17.57 18.00
N VAL A 101 3.01 16.81 17.95
CA VAL A 101 3.03 15.35 18.03
C VAL A 101 3.18 14.75 16.64
N PHE A 102 2.43 15.26 15.66
CA PHE A 102 2.40 14.69 14.32
C PHE A 102 3.44 15.35 13.41
N ARG A 103 4.35 14.54 12.88
CA ARG A 103 5.36 14.93 11.90
C ARG A 103 4.72 15.38 10.59
N ALA A 104 3.72 14.63 10.13
CA ALA A 104 2.93 14.93 8.94
C ALA A 104 1.55 14.27 8.99
N ILE A 105 0.60 14.82 8.25
CA ILE A 105 -0.73 14.23 8.03
C ILE A 105 -1.11 14.15 6.56
N VAL A 106 -1.95 13.18 6.21
CA VAL A 106 -2.59 13.06 4.88
C VAL A 106 -4.10 13.07 5.02
N SER A 107 -4.76 13.88 4.20
CA SER A 107 -6.22 13.96 4.11
C SER A 107 -6.71 13.48 2.75
N ILE A 108 -7.35 12.31 2.70
CA ILE A 108 -7.92 11.73 1.48
C ILE A 108 -9.42 12.02 1.42
N ALA A 109 -9.86 12.80 0.42
CA ALA A 109 -11.25 13.24 0.26
C ALA A 109 -11.87 13.82 1.55
N GLY A 110 -11.03 14.52 2.34
CA GLY A 110 -11.38 15.03 3.66
C GLY A 110 -11.76 16.51 3.67
N GLY A 111 -12.34 16.92 4.79
CA GLY A 111 -12.58 18.30 5.17
C GLY A 111 -12.34 18.50 6.67
N GLU A 112 -12.52 19.72 7.16
CA GLU A 112 -12.41 19.99 8.59
C GLU A 112 -13.62 19.45 9.36
N ILE A 113 -13.37 18.93 10.55
CA ILE A 113 -14.38 18.53 11.52
C ILE A 113 -14.15 19.27 12.85
N SER A 114 -15.01 19.03 13.83
CA SER A 114 -14.85 19.52 15.21
C SER A 114 -13.47 19.16 15.79
N GLY A 115 -12.92 20.06 16.61
CA GLY A 115 -11.58 19.90 17.20
C GLY A 115 -10.45 20.60 16.43
N CYS A 116 -10.75 21.28 15.32
CA CYS A 116 -9.77 22.08 14.57
C CYS A 116 -9.96 23.61 14.72
N ALA A 117 -10.31 24.10 15.92
CA ALA A 117 -10.38 25.54 16.17
C ALA A 117 -8.98 26.16 16.22
N GLY A 118 -8.68 27.10 15.30
CA GLY A 118 -7.50 27.96 15.38
C GLY A 118 -6.14 27.32 15.08
N GLY A 119 -6.09 26.07 14.57
CA GLY A 119 -4.84 25.39 14.22
C GLY A 119 -4.06 26.10 13.11
N THR A 120 -3.20 27.05 13.48
CA THR A 120 -2.30 27.81 12.59
C THR A 120 -0.85 27.35 12.66
N THR A 121 -0.53 26.49 13.62
CA THR A 121 0.81 25.91 13.77
C THR A 121 1.15 25.03 12.56
N PRO A 122 2.36 25.16 11.99
CA PRO A 122 2.77 24.34 10.86
C PRO A 122 2.78 22.83 11.17
N VAL A 123 2.24 22.04 10.24
CA VAL A 123 2.33 20.57 10.20
C VAL A 123 2.49 20.19 8.75
N ALA A 124 3.40 19.26 8.42
CA ALA A 124 3.53 18.81 7.04
C ALA A 124 2.20 18.19 6.57
N PHE A 125 1.68 18.63 5.43
CA PHE A 125 0.34 18.27 4.97
C PHE A 125 0.33 17.75 3.54
N MET A 126 -0.40 16.66 3.31
CA MET A 126 -0.79 16.22 1.97
C MET A 126 -2.30 16.17 1.84
N GLY A 127 -2.85 16.81 0.82
CA GLY A 127 -4.25 16.69 0.43
C GLY A 127 -4.41 15.87 -0.83
N ILE A 128 -5.28 14.87 -0.80
CA ILE A 128 -5.67 14.03 -1.95
C ILE A 128 -7.18 14.21 -2.15
N HIS A 129 -7.64 14.57 -3.34
CA HIS A 129 -9.06 14.93 -3.52
C HIS A 129 -9.56 14.77 -4.96
N GLY A 130 -10.76 14.25 -5.15
CA GLY A 130 -11.38 14.11 -6.47
C GLY A 130 -11.95 15.43 -6.97
N ILE A 131 -11.70 15.79 -8.23
CA ILE A 131 -12.22 17.04 -8.83
C ILE A 131 -13.75 17.02 -9.06
N SER A 132 -14.37 15.84 -8.97
CA SER A 132 -15.83 15.65 -9.03
C SER A 132 -16.46 15.40 -7.66
N ASP A 133 -15.67 15.43 -6.58
CA ASP A 133 -16.14 15.50 -5.19
C ASP A 133 -16.37 16.97 -4.77
N ASN A 134 -16.47 17.25 -3.46
CA ASN A 134 -16.42 18.60 -2.89
C ASN A 134 -14.99 19.19 -2.94
N ILE A 135 -14.46 19.36 -4.16
CA ILE A 135 -13.10 19.88 -4.39
C ILE A 135 -12.88 21.26 -3.76
N GLY A 136 -13.94 22.06 -3.60
CA GLY A 136 -13.87 23.35 -2.92
C GLY A 136 -13.41 23.22 -1.46
N GLY A 137 -13.92 22.23 -0.73
CA GLY A 137 -13.48 21.92 0.63
C GLY A 137 -12.02 21.45 0.68
N GLY A 138 -11.62 20.55 -0.22
CA GLY A 138 -10.24 20.09 -0.34
C GLY A 138 -9.25 21.22 -0.62
N ARG A 139 -9.61 22.13 -1.54
CA ARG A 139 -8.82 23.34 -1.85
C ARG A 139 -8.68 24.26 -0.64
N ALA A 140 -9.78 24.52 0.09
CA ALA A 140 -9.75 25.36 1.28
C ALA A 140 -8.83 24.80 2.37
N LEU A 141 -8.86 23.48 2.58
CA LEU A 141 -7.98 22.79 3.51
C LEU A 141 -6.50 22.87 3.08
N LYS A 142 -6.22 22.61 1.79
CA LYS A 142 -4.89 22.81 1.21
C LYS A 142 -4.40 24.25 1.42
N ASP A 143 -5.21 25.25 1.09
CA ASP A 143 -4.87 26.66 1.20
C ASP A 143 -4.56 27.08 2.65
N LYS A 144 -5.26 26.49 3.62
CA LYS A 144 -4.93 26.67 5.03
C LYS A 144 -3.51 26.21 5.34
N TRP A 145 -3.11 25.01 4.91
CA TRP A 145 -1.76 24.51 5.19
C TRP A 145 -0.67 25.19 4.38
N VAL A 146 -0.96 25.63 3.15
CA VAL A 146 -0.07 26.52 2.38
C VAL A 146 0.25 27.77 3.19
N ARG A 147 -0.76 28.41 3.80
CA ARG A 147 -0.56 29.58 4.68
C ARG A 147 0.18 29.23 5.97
N ASN A 148 -0.29 28.23 6.71
CA ASN A 148 0.31 27.84 8.00
C ASN A 148 1.80 27.49 7.85
N ASN A 149 2.13 26.72 6.81
CA ASN A 149 3.48 26.24 6.57
C ASN A 149 4.38 27.27 5.86
N GLY A 150 3.86 28.47 5.57
CA GLY A 150 4.62 29.57 4.95
C GLY A 150 5.02 29.28 3.50
N CYS A 151 4.30 28.42 2.79
CA CYS A 151 4.57 28.09 1.40
C CYS A 151 4.26 29.27 0.48
N THR A 152 4.95 29.34 -0.66
CA THR A 152 4.61 30.28 -1.73
C THR A 152 3.23 29.92 -2.30
N PRO A 153 2.28 30.85 -2.40
CA PRO A 153 1.01 30.60 -3.09
C PRO A 153 1.26 30.21 -4.54
N GLN A 154 0.61 29.13 -4.99
CA GLN A 154 0.72 28.61 -6.36
C GLN A 154 -0.65 28.19 -6.86
N ASN A 155 -0.89 28.37 -8.16
CA ASN A 155 -2.02 27.79 -8.86
C ASN A 155 -1.68 26.34 -9.23
N ALA A 156 -1.75 25.44 -8.26
CA ALA A 156 -1.46 24.02 -8.51
C ALA A 156 -2.42 23.46 -9.58
N PRO A 157 -1.91 22.82 -10.64
CA PRO A 157 -2.75 22.23 -11.68
C PRO A 157 -3.61 21.09 -11.15
N GLU A 158 -4.81 20.97 -11.71
CA GLU A 158 -5.73 19.86 -11.49
C GLU A 158 -5.95 19.11 -12.80
N PRO A 159 -6.18 17.79 -12.77
CA PRO A 159 -6.46 17.01 -13.98
C PRO A 159 -7.76 17.48 -14.65
N ALA A 160 -7.82 17.33 -15.97
CA ALA A 160 -9.04 17.58 -16.72
C ALA A 160 -10.07 16.46 -16.45
N ARG A 161 -11.36 16.82 -16.47
CA ARG A 161 -12.45 15.83 -16.41
C ARG A 161 -12.38 14.88 -17.61
N GLY A 162 -12.47 13.59 -17.35
CA GLY A 162 -12.34 12.52 -18.35
C GLY A 162 -10.89 12.14 -18.71
N SER A 163 -9.89 12.75 -18.06
CA SER A 163 -8.48 12.38 -18.26
C SER A 163 -8.14 11.04 -17.62
N ASN A 164 -8.87 10.62 -16.58
CA ASN A 164 -8.56 9.45 -15.76
C ASN A 164 -7.13 9.49 -15.20
N THR A 165 -6.65 10.68 -14.81
CA THR A 165 -5.31 10.89 -14.26
C THR A 165 -5.37 11.62 -12.93
N HIS A 166 -4.26 11.60 -12.21
CA HIS A 166 -3.99 12.52 -11.12
C HIS A 166 -2.83 13.45 -11.46
N ILE A 167 -2.72 14.54 -10.70
CA ILE A 167 -1.56 15.43 -10.75
C ILE A 167 -1.10 15.68 -9.32
N THR A 168 0.18 15.42 -9.02
CA THR A 168 0.76 15.71 -7.71
C THR A 168 1.64 16.95 -7.78
N THR A 169 1.32 17.95 -6.96
CA THR A 169 2.07 19.22 -6.86
C THR A 169 2.69 19.36 -5.48
N TYR A 170 4.01 19.58 -5.45
CA TYR A 170 4.74 19.93 -4.24
C TYR A 170 4.90 21.45 -4.18
N TYR A 171 4.37 22.09 -3.14
CA TYR A 171 4.46 23.54 -3.00
C TYR A 171 5.90 23.96 -2.66
N SER A 172 6.35 25.03 -3.29
CA SER A 172 7.67 25.62 -3.04
C SER A 172 7.61 26.67 -1.93
N GLY A 173 8.79 27.06 -1.42
CA GLY A 173 8.93 28.12 -0.43
C GLY A 173 8.39 27.78 0.96
N CYS A 174 7.93 26.55 1.19
CA CYS A 174 7.47 26.12 2.51
C CYS A 174 8.61 26.18 3.55
N LYS A 175 8.26 26.42 4.80
CA LYS A 175 9.20 26.30 5.93
C LYS A 175 9.84 24.91 5.93
N THR A 176 11.15 24.85 6.16
CA THR A 176 11.89 23.58 6.23
C THR A 176 11.23 22.63 7.21
N GLY A 177 11.02 21.39 6.78
CA GLY A 177 10.33 20.37 7.57
C GLY A 177 8.80 20.39 7.46
N TYR A 178 8.17 21.41 6.86
CA TYR A 178 6.71 21.51 6.77
C TYR A 178 6.21 21.57 5.31
N PRO A 179 6.51 20.57 4.47
CA PRO A 179 6.03 20.56 3.09
C PRO A 179 4.51 20.54 3.00
N VAL A 180 3.99 21.08 1.89
CA VAL A 180 2.59 20.94 1.48
C VAL A 180 2.54 20.27 0.12
N VAL A 181 1.75 19.20 0.01
CA VAL A 181 1.53 18.44 -1.22
C VAL A 181 0.04 18.43 -1.55
N TRP A 182 -0.28 18.64 -2.82
CA TRP A 182 -1.64 18.58 -3.35
C TRP A 182 -1.71 17.59 -4.50
N ALA A 183 -2.53 16.54 -4.36
CA ALA A 183 -2.70 15.49 -5.35
C ALA A 183 -4.17 15.30 -5.75
N PRO A 184 -4.74 16.23 -6.54
CA PRO A 184 -6.06 16.10 -7.13
C PRO A 184 -6.11 15.01 -8.20
N PHE A 185 -7.25 14.35 -8.32
CA PHE A 185 -7.48 13.31 -9.33
C PHE A 185 -8.83 13.46 -10.05
N ASP A 186 -8.89 12.96 -11.27
CA ASP A 186 -10.13 12.88 -12.04
C ASP A 186 -11.04 11.76 -11.51
N GLY A 187 -11.86 12.11 -10.52
CA GLY A 187 -12.75 11.18 -9.84
C GLY A 187 -13.60 11.85 -8.76
N GLY A 188 -14.37 11.03 -8.05
CA GLY A 188 -15.30 11.45 -7.01
C GLY A 188 -14.76 11.23 -5.60
N HIS A 189 -15.66 10.93 -4.66
CA HIS A 189 -15.33 10.65 -3.26
C HIS A 189 -14.72 9.25 -3.10
N GLN A 190 -13.42 9.12 -3.34
CA GLN A 190 -12.71 7.82 -3.41
C GLN A 190 -11.45 7.84 -2.55
N GLN A 191 -11.11 6.70 -1.93
CA GLN A 191 -9.87 6.51 -1.18
C GLN A 191 -8.77 5.86 -2.01
N GLY A 192 -9.13 5.00 -2.96
CA GLY A 192 -8.18 4.26 -3.81
C GLY A 192 -8.41 4.45 -5.31
N PRO A 193 -8.45 5.69 -5.83
CA PRO A 193 -8.61 5.94 -7.27
C PRO A 193 -7.49 5.29 -8.08
N VAL A 194 -7.79 4.92 -9.32
CA VAL A 194 -6.86 4.24 -10.23
C VAL A 194 -6.78 5.00 -11.55
N ASP A 195 -5.57 5.45 -11.89
CA ASP A 195 -5.32 6.10 -13.19
C ASP A 195 -5.60 5.17 -14.37
N GLY A 196 -6.05 5.75 -15.48
CA GLY A 196 -6.48 5.04 -16.68
C GLY A 196 -7.81 4.28 -16.53
N CYS A 197 -8.53 4.48 -15.43
CA CYS A 197 -9.74 3.73 -15.10
C CYS A 197 -10.82 4.64 -14.48
N ALA A 198 -11.78 5.08 -15.30
CA ALA A 198 -12.85 5.98 -14.90
C ALA A 198 -13.70 5.40 -13.75
N GLY A 199 -13.73 6.08 -12.61
CA GLY A 199 -14.54 5.68 -11.44
C GLY A 199 -14.09 4.39 -10.75
N CYS A 200 -12.95 3.81 -11.15
CA CYS A 200 -12.45 2.59 -10.54
C CYS A 200 -11.82 2.87 -9.18
N GLU A 201 -12.01 1.94 -8.25
CA GLU A 201 -11.41 1.98 -6.94
C GLU A 201 -10.77 0.62 -6.63
N SER A 202 -9.47 0.63 -6.35
CA SER A 202 -8.73 -0.57 -5.96
C SER A 202 -7.46 -0.18 -5.22
N GLY A 203 -7.39 -0.57 -3.96
CA GLY A 203 -6.20 -0.37 -3.15
C GLY A 203 -4.94 -1.06 -3.68
N ALA A 204 -5.11 -2.17 -4.42
CA ALA A 204 -4.00 -2.85 -5.09
C ALA A 204 -3.37 -2.01 -6.20
N ARG A 205 -4.20 -1.35 -7.01
CA ARG A 205 -3.80 -0.61 -8.23
C ARG A 205 -3.63 0.88 -8.00
N SER A 206 -4.14 1.41 -6.89
CA SER A 206 -4.14 2.84 -6.61
C SER A 206 -2.72 3.38 -6.42
N TRP A 207 -2.46 4.55 -7.00
CA TRP A 207 -1.23 5.32 -6.83
C TRP A 207 -1.13 5.98 -5.45
N VAL A 208 -2.27 6.14 -4.75
CA VAL A 208 -2.38 6.89 -3.47
C VAL A 208 -1.37 6.39 -2.43
N LYS A 209 -1.29 5.07 -2.22
CA LYS A 209 -0.36 4.47 -1.23
C LYS A 209 1.10 4.84 -1.50
N GLY A 210 1.48 4.96 -2.78
CA GLY A 210 2.83 5.30 -3.19
C GLY A 210 3.14 6.77 -2.89
N GLU A 211 2.24 7.69 -3.27
CA GLU A 211 2.42 9.12 -2.99
C GLU A 211 2.38 9.42 -1.48
N VAL A 212 1.52 8.74 -0.72
CA VAL A 212 1.47 8.89 0.74
C VAL A 212 2.76 8.40 1.39
N TRP A 213 3.24 7.23 1.00
CA TRP A 213 4.51 6.71 1.52
C TRP A 213 5.66 7.66 1.20
N LYS A 214 5.72 8.14 -0.05
CA LYS A 214 6.69 9.15 -0.50
C LYS A 214 6.68 10.39 0.36
N PHE A 215 5.48 10.88 0.66
CA PHE A 215 5.31 12.07 1.46
C PHE A 215 5.75 11.89 2.91
N PHE A 216 5.43 10.75 3.53
CA PHE A 216 5.82 10.48 4.93
C PHE A 216 7.32 10.24 5.10
N THR A 217 7.97 9.53 4.17
CA THR A 217 9.38 9.15 4.31
C THR A 217 10.35 10.11 3.63
N GLY A 218 9.88 10.91 2.67
CA GLY A 218 10.75 11.69 1.77
C GLY A 218 11.46 10.84 0.71
N GLU A 219 11.21 9.53 0.67
CA GLU A 219 11.76 8.59 -0.31
C GLU A 219 10.71 8.28 -1.38
N THR A 220 11.03 8.35 -2.66
CA THR A 220 10.20 7.69 -3.68
C THR A 220 10.09 6.20 -3.31
N PRO A 221 8.88 5.63 -3.13
CA PRO A 221 8.74 4.22 -2.78
C PRO A 221 9.52 3.43 -3.81
N VAL A 222 10.50 2.65 -3.35
CA VAL A 222 11.16 1.68 -4.22
C VAL A 222 10.02 0.74 -4.66
N PRO A 223 9.69 0.65 -5.96
CA PRO A 223 8.76 -0.37 -6.43
C PRO A 223 9.22 -1.69 -5.84
N PRO A 224 8.32 -2.56 -5.33
CA PRO A 224 8.76 -3.82 -4.72
C PRO A 224 9.77 -4.46 -5.65
N THR A 225 10.99 -4.68 -5.15
CA THR A 225 12.13 -5.01 -5.99
C THR A 225 11.76 -6.21 -6.84
N THR A 226 11.56 -5.98 -8.15
CA THR A 226 11.24 -7.07 -9.05
C THR A 226 12.50 -7.87 -9.29
N PHE A 227 12.41 -9.18 -9.18
CA PHE A 227 13.49 -10.09 -9.48
C PHE A 227 12.98 -11.21 -10.39
N ARG A 228 13.88 -11.82 -11.14
CA ARG A 228 13.60 -13.10 -11.81
C ARG A 228 14.04 -14.23 -10.92
N LEU A 229 13.43 -15.40 -11.07
CA LEU A 229 13.89 -16.62 -10.43
C LEU A 229 14.51 -17.52 -11.49
N ARG A 230 15.84 -17.62 -11.51
CA ARG A 230 16.58 -18.48 -12.43
C ARG A 230 16.81 -19.85 -11.81
N GLY A 231 16.37 -20.91 -12.47
CA GLY A 231 16.66 -22.29 -12.10
C GLY A 231 18.13 -22.61 -12.37
N GLU A 232 18.81 -23.22 -11.39
CA GLU A 232 20.23 -23.52 -11.48
C GLU A 232 20.54 -24.57 -12.56
N ALA A 233 19.71 -25.62 -12.67
CA ALA A 233 19.94 -26.70 -13.64
C ALA A 233 19.85 -26.24 -15.10
N SER A 234 18.90 -25.35 -15.41
CA SER A 234 18.59 -24.96 -16.79
C SER A 234 19.20 -23.61 -17.18
N GLY A 235 19.53 -22.76 -16.20
CA GLY A 235 19.85 -21.35 -16.44
C GLY A 235 18.64 -20.52 -16.90
N ARG A 236 17.44 -21.10 -16.91
CA ARG A 236 16.18 -20.49 -17.36
C ARG A 236 15.38 -19.91 -16.21
N CYS A 237 14.50 -18.97 -16.51
CA CYS A 237 13.72 -18.25 -15.52
C CYS A 237 12.33 -18.87 -15.34
N LEU A 238 11.81 -18.83 -14.11
CA LEU A 238 10.41 -19.09 -13.82
C LEU A 238 9.54 -18.11 -14.62
N ASP A 239 8.53 -18.61 -15.30
CA ASP A 239 7.78 -17.87 -16.31
C ASP A 239 6.29 -18.24 -16.27
N VAL A 240 5.42 -17.24 -16.40
CA VAL A 240 4.00 -17.45 -16.64
C VAL A 240 3.77 -17.78 -18.12
N ASN A 241 3.39 -19.04 -18.41
CA ASN A 241 3.31 -19.57 -19.77
C ASN A 241 2.52 -18.65 -20.71
N GLY A 242 3.17 -18.25 -21.82
CA GLY A 242 2.58 -17.39 -22.85
C GLY A 242 2.19 -15.99 -22.36
N ALA A 243 2.71 -15.54 -21.22
CA ALA A 243 2.29 -14.33 -20.51
C ALA A 243 0.76 -14.28 -20.26
N GLY A 244 0.14 -15.45 -20.09
CA GLY A 244 -1.31 -15.54 -19.87
C GLY A 244 -1.73 -14.88 -18.56
N THR A 245 -2.89 -14.23 -18.57
CA THR A 245 -3.42 -13.46 -17.43
C THR A 245 -4.62 -14.13 -16.77
N ALA A 246 -5.02 -15.32 -17.22
CA ALA A 246 -6.15 -16.06 -16.67
C ALA A 246 -5.75 -16.84 -15.40
N ASN A 247 -6.69 -17.00 -14.47
CA ASN A 247 -6.48 -17.90 -13.33
C ASN A 247 -6.26 -19.33 -13.85
N GLY A 248 -5.23 -19.98 -13.33
CA GLY A 248 -4.84 -21.31 -13.75
C GLY A 248 -3.81 -21.35 -14.89
N THR A 249 -3.35 -20.21 -15.41
CA THR A 249 -2.20 -20.19 -16.33
C THR A 249 -0.98 -20.78 -15.62
N GLN A 250 -0.39 -21.80 -16.25
CA GLN A 250 0.64 -22.63 -15.65
C GLN A 250 2.00 -21.95 -15.63
N MET A 251 2.80 -22.27 -14.62
CA MET A 251 4.19 -21.85 -14.52
C MET A 251 5.08 -22.84 -15.28
N ILE A 252 6.05 -22.29 -16.01
CA ILE A 252 7.07 -23.03 -16.76
C ILE A 252 8.46 -22.43 -16.50
N THR A 253 9.50 -23.08 -17.00
CA THR A 253 10.78 -22.42 -17.22
C THR A 253 10.92 -21.94 -18.65
N TRP A 254 11.40 -20.72 -18.85
CA TRP A 254 11.67 -20.15 -20.16
C TRP A 254 12.97 -19.34 -20.15
N ASP A 255 13.56 -19.13 -21.32
CA ASP A 255 14.76 -18.30 -21.44
C ASP A 255 14.52 -16.93 -20.79
N CYS A 256 15.49 -16.49 -20.00
CA CYS A 256 15.35 -15.30 -19.18
C CYS A 256 15.23 -14.04 -20.05
N HIS A 257 14.19 -13.24 -19.78
CA HIS A 257 13.92 -11.99 -20.47
C HIS A 257 13.39 -10.93 -19.50
N ASN A 258 13.09 -9.74 -19.99
CA ASN A 258 12.67 -8.61 -19.15
C ASN A 258 11.15 -8.35 -19.14
N ASN A 259 10.36 -9.13 -19.89
CA ASN A 259 8.90 -8.98 -19.91
C ASN A 259 8.27 -9.31 -18.54
N ALA A 260 7.10 -8.72 -18.28
CA ALA A 260 6.43 -8.75 -16.98
C ALA A 260 6.10 -10.16 -16.44
N ASN A 261 5.94 -11.15 -17.31
CA ASN A 261 5.65 -12.55 -16.95
C ASN A 261 6.82 -13.31 -16.30
N GLN A 262 8.00 -12.69 -16.18
CA GLN A 262 9.13 -13.19 -15.39
C GLN A 262 9.53 -12.24 -14.25
N GLN A 263 8.82 -11.12 -14.06
CA GLN A 263 9.15 -10.14 -13.03
C GLN A 263 8.35 -10.42 -11.76
N PHE A 264 9.01 -11.06 -10.80
CA PHE A 264 8.38 -11.44 -9.54
C PHE A 264 8.65 -10.42 -8.45
N THR A 265 7.67 -10.25 -7.58
CA THR A 265 7.82 -9.50 -6.33
C THR A 265 7.49 -10.42 -5.17
N LEU A 266 8.09 -10.16 -4.01
CA LEU A 266 7.78 -10.87 -2.78
C LEU A 266 6.98 -9.94 -1.87
N ASP A 267 5.72 -10.32 -1.59
CA ASP A 267 4.82 -9.62 -0.68
C ASP A 267 4.56 -10.53 0.53
N GLY A 268 5.34 -10.35 1.59
CA GLY A 268 5.41 -11.30 2.70
C GLY A 268 5.92 -12.67 2.21
N GLN A 269 5.07 -13.70 2.24
CA GLN A 269 5.36 -15.03 1.70
C GLN A 269 4.74 -15.26 0.30
N ALA A 270 3.99 -14.30 -0.23
CA ALA A 270 3.36 -14.44 -1.54
C ALA A 270 4.35 -14.03 -2.65
N LEU A 271 4.64 -14.96 -3.56
CA LEU A 271 5.38 -14.67 -4.78
C LEU A 271 4.39 -14.15 -5.83
N ARG A 272 4.49 -12.87 -6.19
CA ARG A 272 3.55 -12.20 -7.09
C ARG A 272 4.15 -11.94 -8.47
N VAL A 273 3.34 -12.09 -9.51
CA VAL A 273 3.69 -11.83 -10.90
C VAL A 273 2.45 -11.37 -11.65
N THR A 274 2.59 -10.33 -12.49
CA THR A 274 1.48 -9.79 -13.32
C THR A 274 0.18 -9.52 -12.54
N GLY A 275 0.28 -9.03 -11.30
CA GLY A 275 -0.87 -8.74 -10.42
C GLY A 275 -1.53 -9.94 -9.75
N LYS A 276 -0.99 -11.16 -9.94
CA LYS A 276 -1.49 -12.43 -9.37
C LYS A 276 -0.45 -13.10 -8.48
N CYS A 277 -0.85 -14.13 -7.77
CA CYS A 277 0.00 -14.93 -6.89
C CYS A 277 0.36 -16.25 -7.56
N VAL A 278 1.63 -16.67 -7.44
CA VAL A 278 2.05 -18.03 -7.79
C VAL A 278 1.53 -18.98 -6.72
N GLU A 279 0.77 -19.99 -7.13
CA GLU A 279 0.14 -20.95 -6.23
C GLU A 279 0.28 -22.39 -6.74
N VAL A 280 -0.07 -23.34 -5.89
CA VAL A 280 -0.47 -24.70 -6.29
C VAL A 280 -1.96 -24.91 -6.00
N PRO A 281 -2.63 -25.86 -6.68
CA PRO A 281 -4.02 -26.22 -6.35
C PRO A 281 -4.19 -26.58 -4.86
N ALA A 282 -5.36 -26.30 -4.28
CA ALA A 282 -5.62 -26.53 -2.85
C ALA A 282 -5.44 -28.00 -2.41
N ASN A 283 -5.66 -28.95 -3.31
CA ASN A 283 -5.46 -30.39 -3.08
C ASN A 283 -4.15 -30.92 -3.69
N ALA A 284 -3.16 -30.05 -3.91
CA ALA A 284 -1.90 -30.42 -4.57
C ALA A 284 -1.07 -31.43 -3.76
N GLY A 285 -0.56 -32.44 -4.47
CA GLY A 285 0.51 -33.33 -4.03
C GLY A 285 1.76 -33.19 -4.89
N ALA A 286 2.74 -34.07 -4.69
CA ALA A 286 3.95 -34.11 -5.52
C ALA A 286 3.60 -34.29 -7.01
N GLY A 287 4.24 -33.49 -7.87
CA GLY A 287 3.99 -33.42 -9.30
C GLY A 287 2.94 -32.38 -9.70
N ALA A 288 2.17 -31.80 -8.77
CA ALA A 288 1.24 -30.73 -9.10
C ALA A 288 1.97 -29.51 -9.68
N GLN A 289 1.52 -29.02 -10.82
CA GLN A 289 2.11 -27.86 -11.48
C GLN A 289 1.68 -26.56 -10.78
N ALA A 290 2.64 -25.68 -10.56
CA ALA A 290 2.38 -24.34 -10.06
C ALA A 290 1.71 -23.50 -11.15
N ARG A 291 0.86 -22.56 -10.74
CA ARG A 291 0.07 -21.70 -11.64
C ARG A 291 -0.09 -20.31 -11.04
N ILE A 292 -0.57 -19.35 -11.82
CA ILE A 292 -1.04 -18.08 -11.27
C ILE A 292 -2.51 -18.15 -10.89
N TRP A 293 -2.88 -17.43 -9.85
CA TRP A 293 -4.27 -17.22 -9.45
C TRP A 293 -4.42 -15.87 -8.76
N ASP A 294 -5.65 -15.36 -8.69
CA ASP A 294 -5.94 -14.19 -7.86
C ASP A 294 -5.47 -14.41 -6.43
N CYS A 295 -4.82 -13.38 -5.88
CA CYS A 295 -4.29 -13.43 -4.53
C CYS A 295 -5.44 -13.46 -3.51
N ASN A 296 -5.49 -14.52 -2.70
CA ASN A 296 -6.51 -14.74 -1.67
C ASN A 296 -5.91 -14.97 -0.27
N GLY A 297 -4.58 -15.01 -0.15
CA GLY A 297 -3.88 -15.17 1.13
C GLY A 297 -3.84 -16.59 1.68
N GLY A 298 -4.32 -17.57 0.91
CA GLY A 298 -4.29 -19.00 1.27
C GLY A 298 -2.87 -19.55 1.40
N ALA A 299 -2.71 -20.62 2.19
CA ALA A 299 -1.42 -21.27 2.41
C ALA A 299 -0.81 -21.84 1.12
N ASN A 300 -1.65 -22.21 0.15
CA ASN A 300 -1.22 -22.69 -1.16
C ASN A 300 -0.55 -21.61 -2.03
N GLN A 301 -0.73 -20.33 -1.69
CA GLN A 301 -0.10 -19.18 -2.37
C GLN A 301 1.13 -18.63 -1.63
N LYS A 302 1.51 -19.25 -0.51
CA LYS A 302 2.63 -18.83 0.32
C LYS A 302 3.82 -19.75 0.11
N TRP A 303 4.99 -19.14 0.02
CA TRP A 303 6.25 -19.82 -0.25
C TRP A 303 7.32 -19.38 0.75
N ASN A 304 8.04 -20.34 1.33
CA ASN A 304 9.24 -20.08 2.11
C ASN A 304 10.45 -20.13 1.19
N ILE A 305 11.24 -19.06 1.17
CA ILE A 305 12.47 -18.97 0.38
C ILE A 305 13.64 -19.05 1.35
N THR A 306 14.40 -20.14 1.32
CA THR A 306 15.56 -20.39 2.19
C THR A 306 16.78 -20.72 1.33
N GLY A 307 17.71 -19.78 1.21
CA GLY A 307 18.83 -19.89 0.26
C GLY A 307 18.29 -20.01 -1.17
N THR A 308 18.66 -21.08 -1.86
CA THR A 308 18.19 -21.40 -3.22
C THR A 308 16.92 -22.23 -3.26
N THR A 309 16.38 -22.64 -2.11
CA THR A 309 15.24 -23.55 -2.03
C THR A 309 13.95 -22.77 -1.79
N ILE A 310 12.91 -23.07 -2.57
CA ILE A 310 11.58 -22.45 -2.47
C ILE A 310 10.57 -23.55 -2.13
N THR A 311 9.96 -23.51 -0.95
CA THR A 311 8.97 -24.50 -0.49
C THR A 311 7.58 -23.91 -0.35
N ASN A 312 6.55 -24.66 -0.76
CA ASN A 312 5.18 -24.22 -0.59
C ASN A 312 4.71 -24.44 0.85
N VAL A 313 4.05 -23.45 1.45
CA VAL A 313 3.61 -23.52 2.85
C VAL A 313 2.51 -24.55 3.07
N GLN A 314 1.60 -24.76 2.10
CA GLN A 314 0.55 -25.77 2.23
C GLN A 314 1.10 -27.19 2.14
N THR A 315 1.95 -27.47 1.15
CA THR A 315 2.35 -28.85 0.85
C THR A 315 3.67 -29.25 1.50
N GLY A 316 4.50 -28.29 1.92
CA GLY A 316 5.87 -28.54 2.39
C GLY A 316 6.84 -28.99 1.28
N LEU A 317 6.39 -29.02 0.03
CA LEU A 317 7.16 -29.50 -1.12
C LEU A 317 7.94 -28.37 -1.81
N CYS A 318 9.01 -28.73 -2.50
CA CYS A 318 9.93 -27.82 -3.18
C CYS A 318 9.47 -27.49 -4.61
N LEU A 319 9.60 -26.23 -5.00
CA LEU A 319 9.42 -25.78 -6.37
C LEU A 319 10.48 -26.42 -7.28
N ASN A 320 10.05 -27.11 -8.32
CA ASN A 320 10.87 -28.01 -9.10
C ASN A 320 10.64 -27.83 -10.60
N SER A 321 11.69 -27.67 -11.39
CA SER A 321 11.59 -27.82 -12.85
C SER A 321 11.64 -29.30 -13.24
N THR A 322 10.72 -29.75 -14.11
CA THR A 322 10.68 -31.16 -14.54
C THR A 322 11.76 -31.54 -15.56
N SER A 323 12.32 -30.57 -16.26
CA SER A 323 13.47 -30.76 -17.18
C SER A 323 14.25 -29.46 -17.36
N ASN A 324 15.29 -29.49 -18.18
CA ASN A 324 16.12 -28.32 -18.48
C ASN A 324 15.66 -27.54 -19.73
N ASN A 325 14.62 -27.99 -20.42
CA ASN A 325 14.17 -27.40 -21.68
C ASN A 325 13.33 -26.13 -21.48
N ASN A 326 13.25 -25.29 -22.52
CA ASN A 326 12.21 -24.26 -22.59
C ASN A 326 10.82 -24.91 -22.55
N GLY A 327 9.91 -24.33 -21.78
CA GLY A 327 8.56 -24.85 -21.57
C GLY A 327 8.46 -25.99 -20.57
N ALA A 328 9.55 -26.35 -19.86
CA ALA A 328 9.47 -27.35 -18.82
C ALA A 328 8.49 -26.93 -17.73
N ALA A 329 7.63 -27.85 -17.30
CA ALA A 329 6.65 -27.60 -16.25
C ALA A 329 7.37 -27.32 -14.93
N VAL A 330 6.89 -26.32 -14.18
CA VAL A 330 7.33 -26.06 -12.82
C VAL A 330 6.31 -26.64 -11.85
N THR A 331 6.70 -27.68 -11.13
CA THR A 331 5.86 -28.44 -10.21
C THR A 331 6.32 -28.27 -8.76
N VAL A 332 5.54 -28.81 -7.82
CA VAL A 332 6.03 -29.08 -6.47
C VAL A 332 6.43 -30.55 -6.34
N ALA A 333 7.58 -30.83 -5.74
CA ALA A 333 8.11 -32.19 -5.57
C ALA A 333 8.79 -32.36 -4.20
N THR A 334 9.01 -33.62 -3.79
CA THR A 334 9.77 -33.91 -2.57
C THR A 334 11.12 -33.22 -2.61
N CYS A 335 11.43 -32.46 -1.56
CA CYS A 335 12.68 -31.73 -1.45
C CYS A 335 13.87 -32.69 -1.42
N ASN A 336 14.76 -32.58 -2.40
CA ASN A 336 15.91 -33.46 -2.56
C ASN A 336 17.22 -32.71 -2.87
N ASN A 337 17.19 -31.37 -2.81
CA ASN A 337 18.33 -30.49 -3.09
C ASN A 337 18.94 -30.66 -4.49
N SER A 338 18.24 -31.30 -5.44
CA SER A 338 18.68 -31.38 -6.83
C SER A 338 18.78 -29.98 -7.46
N SER A 339 19.62 -29.83 -8.48
CA SER A 339 19.76 -28.56 -9.21
C SER A 339 18.45 -28.09 -9.85
N GLY A 340 17.50 -28.99 -10.11
CA GLY A 340 16.15 -28.66 -10.60
C GLY A 340 15.25 -28.00 -9.55
N GLN A 341 15.64 -28.01 -8.27
CA GLN A 341 14.94 -27.39 -7.15
C GLN A 341 15.66 -26.15 -6.59
N ARG A 342 16.77 -25.74 -7.22
CA ARG A 342 17.56 -24.59 -6.79
C ARG A 342 17.28 -23.40 -7.70
N TRP A 343 16.87 -22.29 -7.09
CA TRP A 343 16.46 -21.06 -7.75
C TRP A 343 17.24 -19.87 -7.19
N ALA A 344 17.83 -19.08 -8.06
CA ALA A 344 18.55 -17.86 -7.70
C ALA A 344 17.78 -16.62 -8.17
N LYS A 345 17.80 -15.56 -7.36
CA LYS A 345 17.34 -14.24 -7.81
C LYS A 345 18.31 -13.72 -8.89
N ALA A 346 17.77 -13.27 -10.02
CA ALA A 346 18.52 -12.82 -11.20
C ALA A 346 17.90 -11.57 -11.85
#